data_AF-A0A9J7BTF1-F1
#
_entry.id   AF-A0A9J7BTF1-F1
#
_cell.length_a   1.000
_cell.length_b   1.000
_cell.length_c   1.000
_cell.angle_alpha   90.00
_cell.angle_beta   90.00
_cell.angle_gamma   90.00
#
_symmetry.space_group_name_H-M   'P 1'
#
loop_
_entity.id
_entity.type
_entity.pdbx_description
1 polymer ?
#
loop_
_entity_poly.entity_id
_entity_poly.type
_entity_poly.pdbx_seq_one_letter_code
_entity_poly.pdbx_strand_id
1 'polypeptide(L)'
;MKTETRHALKQDKFAQAAQGGVSWVTDHRSGVLRWVITGAAVIIVIVAALVFWNVRSSSAQAALGAALDTYSAPLNQPGAPAQAGSYNTAAERSKAANQQFVAVANQYGMMPEGSKAHYFAGVTYQELGQTGSAESELKQAAGSWNRDIANLAKLALAGLYHQTGRDAQAIDIYNELIKSPSTTVSASVAQLDLADLYIAQGKQDQARKLWASIKDSDKDGMAGSLAAQKLAGKQQ
;
A
#
# COMPACT_ATOMS: atom_id res chain seq x y z
N MET A 1 -70.57 25.59 -29.29
CA MET A 1 -69.80 26.48 -28.39
C MET A 1 -69.13 25.77 -27.18
N LYS A 2 -68.72 24.49 -27.25
CA LYS A 2 -68.02 23.80 -26.13
C LYS A 2 -66.66 23.17 -26.50
N THR A 3 -66.28 23.18 -27.77
CA THR A 3 -65.04 22.56 -28.26
C THR A 3 -63.88 23.54 -28.31
N GLU A 4 -64.15 24.80 -28.67
CA GLU A 4 -63.19 25.92 -28.67
C GLU A 4 -62.56 26.14 -27.28
N THR A 5 -63.34 25.99 -26.21
CA THR A 5 -62.92 26.29 -24.84
C THR A 5 -61.94 25.26 -24.27
N ARG A 6 -62.04 23.97 -24.66
CA ARG A 6 -61.16 22.90 -24.16
C ARG A 6 -59.77 22.91 -24.77
N HIS A 7 -59.62 23.36 -26.01
CA HIS A 7 -58.33 23.48 -26.67
C HIS A 7 -57.56 24.73 -26.20
N ALA A 8 -58.27 25.85 -26.01
CA ALA A 8 -57.68 27.06 -25.42
C ALA A 8 -57.08 26.80 -24.03
N LEU A 9 -57.80 26.07 -23.17
CA LEU A 9 -57.35 25.72 -21.81
C LEU A 9 -56.11 24.79 -21.76
N LYS A 10 -55.79 24.05 -22.82
CA LYS A 10 -54.60 23.17 -22.88
C LYS A 10 -53.37 23.89 -23.42
N GLN A 11 -53.53 24.77 -24.40
CA GLN A 11 -52.43 25.64 -24.86
C GLN A 11 -52.01 26.62 -23.76
N ASP A 12 -52.99 27.14 -23.01
CA ASP A 12 -52.75 28.10 -21.93
C ASP A 12 -51.96 27.49 -20.76
N LYS A 13 -52.17 26.21 -20.43
CA LYS A 13 -51.38 25.55 -19.36
C LYS A 13 -49.92 25.30 -19.73
N PHE A 14 -49.63 24.95 -20.99
CA PHE A 14 -48.26 24.85 -21.47
C PHE A 14 -47.62 26.22 -21.63
N ALA A 15 -48.36 27.22 -22.11
CA ALA A 15 -47.89 28.59 -22.21
C ALA A 15 -47.62 29.21 -20.84
N GLN A 16 -48.47 28.96 -19.83
CA GLN A 16 -48.27 29.39 -18.43
C GLN A 16 -47.13 28.64 -17.75
N ALA A 17 -46.97 27.33 -18.01
CA ALA A 17 -45.81 26.59 -17.51
C ALA A 17 -44.50 27.09 -18.15
N ALA A 18 -44.52 27.39 -19.45
CA ALA A 18 -43.39 27.97 -20.17
C ALA A 18 -43.11 29.41 -19.70
N GLN A 19 -44.13 30.25 -19.51
CA GLN A 19 -43.99 31.59 -18.96
C GLN A 19 -43.51 31.56 -17.51
N GLY A 20 -43.94 30.60 -16.69
CA GLY A 20 -43.47 30.41 -15.31
C GLY A 20 -42.00 29.98 -15.24
N GLY A 21 -41.57 29.06 -16.11
CA GLY A 21 -40.17 28.65 -16.22
C GLY A 21 -39.27 29.76 -16.78
N VAL A 22 -39.72 30.48 -17.81
CA VAL A 22 -38.97 31.58 -18.43
C VAL A 22 -38.90 32.80 -17.51
N SER A 23 -40.00 33.19 -16.85
CA SER A 23 -40.02 34.32 -15.90
C SER A 23 -39.17 34.04 -14.66
N TRP A 24 -39.24 32.83 -14.11
CA TRP A 24 -38.39 32.42 -12.98
C TRP A 24 -36.89 32.47 -13.35
N VAL A 25 -36.51 31.99 -14.53
CA VAL A 25 -35.13 32.07 -15.03
C VAL A 25 -34.71 33.52 -15.29
N THR A 26 -35.57 34.39 -15.82
CA THR A 26 -35.22 35.80 -16.05
C THR A 26 -35.12 36.62 -14.77
N ASP A 27 -35.92 36.31 -13.75
CA ASP A 27 -35.87 36.97 -12.43
C ASP A 27 -34.68 36.47 -11.61
N HIS A 28 -34.32 35.19 -11.73
CA HIS A 28 -33.17 34.59 -11.05
C HIS A 28 -31.93 34.51 -11.94
N ARG A 29 -31.89 35.17 -13.11
CA ARG A 29 -30.80 35.03 -14.09
C ARG A 29 -29.43 35.32 -13.51
N SER A 30 -29.32 36.28 -12.60
CA SER A 30 -28.07 36.62 -11.91
C SER A 30 -27.68 35.58 -10.86
N GLY A 31 -28.64 34.95 -10.18
CA GLY A 31 -28.43 33.89 -9.20
C GLY A 31 -28.10 32.55 -9.86
N VAL A 32 -28.90 32.13 -10.85
CA VAL A 32 -28.68 30.90 -11.63
C VAL A 32 -27.36 30.97 -12.38
N LEU A 33 -27.03 32.10 -13.01
CA LEU A 33 -25.73 32.27 -13.69
C LEU A 33 -24.56 32.17 -12.70
N ARG A 34 -24.68 32.76 -11.49
CA ARG A 34 -23.67 32.59 -10.44
C ARG A 34 -23.50 31.13 -10.03
N TRP A 35 -24.59 30.40 -9.78
CA TRP A 35 -24.53 28.99 -9.41
C TRP A 35 -23.96 28.11 -10.53
N VAL A 36 -24.31 28.38 -11.80
CA VAL A 36 -23.75 27.67 -12.95
C VAL A 36 -22.26 27.97 -13.10
N ILE A 37 -21.83 29.24 -12.98
CA ILE A 37 -20.41 29.62 -13.04
C ILE A 37 -19.64 28.97 -11.88
N THR A 38 -20.16 29.04 -10.66
CA THR A 38 -19.55 28.40 -9.49
C THR A 38 -19.47 26.89 -9.69
N GLY A 39 -20.53 26.25 -10.18
CA GLY A 39 -20.55 24.82 -10.49
C GLY A 39 -19.51 24.45 -11.56
N ALA A 40 -19.44 25.21 -12.65
CA ALA A 40 -18.46 25.01 -13.71
C ALA A 40 -17.02 25.20 -13.20
N ALA A 41 -16.76 26.23 -12.39
CA ALA A 41 -15.46 26.47 -11.78
C ALA A 41 -15.04 25.31 -10.84
N VAL A 42 -15.96 24.81 -10.02
CA VAL A 42 -15.72 23.64 -9.16
C VAL A 42 -15.40 22.40 -9.99
N ILE A 43 -16.14 22.14 -11.07
CA ILE A 43 -15.86 21.01 -11.97
C ILE A 43 -14.47 21.15 -12.60
N ILE A 44 -14.09 22.35 -13.07
CA ILE A 44 -12.75 22.58 -13.63
C ILE A 44 -11.66 22.28 -12.59
N VAL A 45 -11.83 22.72 -11.35
CA VAL A 45 -10.87 22.43 -10.26
C VAL A 45 -10.79 20.93 -9.98
N ILE A 46 -11.92 20.22 -9.94
CA ILE A 46 -11.95 18.77 -9.74
C ILE A 46 -11.24 18.06 -10.90
N VAL A 47 -11.52 18.42 -12.14
CA VAL A 47 -10.87 17.84 -13.33
C VAL A 47 -9.37 18.11 -13.30
N ALA A 48 -8.95 19.34 -12.98
CA ALA A 48 -7.54 19.69 -12.85
C ALA A 48 -6.85 18.86 -11.75
N ALA A 49 -7.51 18.67 -10.60
CA ALA A 49 -7.00 17.84 -9.51
C ALA A 49 -6.89 16.37 -9.93
N LEU A 50 -7.88 15.81 -10.64
CA LEU A 50 -7.84 14.45 -11.14
C LEU A 50 -6.74 14.23 -12.18
N VAL A 51 -6.56 15.17 -13.11
CA VAL A 51 -5.47 15.13 -14.10
C VAL A 51 -4.12 15.22 -13.41
N PHE A 52 -3.95 16.15 -12.47
CA PHE A 52 -2.73 16.27 -11.68
C PHE A 52 -2.42 14.99 -10.90
N TRP A 53 -3.42 14.41 -10.24
CA TRP A 53 -3.29 13.14 -9.52
C TRP A 53 -2.88 12.00 -10.45
N ASN A 54 -3.48 11.89 -11.64
CA ASN A 54 -3.17 10.85 -12.60
C ASN A 54 -1.74 10.98 -13.15
N VAL A 55 -1.29 12.19 -13.48
CA VAL A 55 0.09 12.46 -13.92
C VAL A 55 1.07 12.15 -12.79
N ARG A 56 0.76 12.58 -11.55
CA ARG A 56 1.61 12.32 -10.39
C ARG A 56 1.73 10.82 -10.08
N SER A 57 0.62 10.09 -10.15
CA SER A 57 0.56 8.64 -9.98
C SER A 57 1.41 7.92 -11.04
N SER A 58 1.24 8.27 -12.32
CA SER A 58 2.05 7.69 -13.41
C SER A 58 3.55 7.97 -13.24
N SER A 59 3.91 9.18 -12.81
CA SER A 59 5.31 9.55 -12.52
C SER A 59 5.88 8.76 -11.34
N ALA A 60 5.10 8.54 -10.29
CA ALA A 60 5.48 7.76 -9.13
C ALA A 60 5.72 6.28 -9.51
N GLN A 61 4.85 5.71 -10.35
CA GLN A 61 4.99 4.34 -10.85
C GLN A 61 6.26 4.17 -11.69
N ALA A 62 6.53 5.11 -12.60
CA ALA A 62 7.74 5.07 -13.42
C ALA A 62 9.01 5.18 -12.56
N ALA A 63 9.01 6.08 -11.58
CA ALA A 63 10.17 6.27 -10.69
C ALA A 63 10.40 5.06 -9.78
N LEU A 64 9.34 4.47 -9.22
CA LEU A 64 9.44 3.23 -8.45
C LEU A 64 9.92 2.06 -9.34
N GLY A 65 9.43 1.98 -10.58
CA GLY A 65 9.88 1.00 -11.56
C GLY A 65 11.38 1.09 -11.83
N ALA A 66 11.89 2.29 -12.10
CA ALA A 66 13.32 2.51 -12.31
C ALA A 66 14.19 2.11 -11.10
N ALA A 67 13.69 2.34 -9.89
CA ALA A 67 14.35 1.90 -8.66
C ALA A 67 14.39 0.37 -8.55
N LEU A 68 13.31 -0.32 -8.90
CA LEU A 68 13.24 -1.78 -8.94
C LEU A 68 14.12 -2.38 -10.06
N ASP A 69 14.20 -1.73 -11.21
CA ASP A 69 15.10 -2.12 -12.31
C ASP A 69 16.56 -2.03 -11.84
N THR A 70 16.91 -0.95 -11.13
CA THR A 70 18.23 -0.81 -10.50
C THR A 70 18.48 -1.90 -9.46
N TYR A 71 17.50 -2.19 -8.61
CA TYR A 71 17.61 -3.19 -7.55
C TYR A 71 17.78 -4.62 -8.09
N SER A 72 17.17 -4.92 -9.24
CA SER A 72 17.24 -6.23 -9.89
C SER A 72 18.33 -6.32 -10.97
N ALA A 73 19.09 -5.25 -11.19
CA ALA A 73 20.15 -5.20 -12.18
C ALA A 73 21.20 -6.32 -11.97
N PRO A 74 21.73 -6.89 -13.07
CA PRO A 74 22.72 -7.97 -12.99
C PRO A 74 24.05 -7.48 -12.42
N LEU A 75 24.83 -8.44 -11.92
CA LEU A 75 26.20 -8.21 -11.47
C LEU A 75 27.20 -8.57 -12.57
N ASN A 76 28.26 -7.78 -12.69
CA ASN A 76 29.36 -8.06 -13.61
C ASN A 76 30.05 -9.39 -13.22
N GLN A 77 30.29 -10.24 -14.21
CA GLN A 77 31.02 -11.49 -13.98
C GLN A 77 32.54 -11.24 -13.97
N PRO A 78 33.30 -11.80 -13.00
CA PRO A 78 34.76 -11.69 -13.00
C PRO A 78 35.36 -12.24 -14.30
N GLY A 79 36.17 -11.44 -14.99
CA GLY A 79 36.84 -11.83 -16.24
C GLY A 79 36.00 -11.68 -17.52
N ALA A 80 34.72 -11.29 -17.42
CA ALA A 80 33.91 -10.89 -18.56
C ALA A 80 33.94 -9.35 -18.75
N PRO A 81 33.72 -8.84 -19.97
CA PRO A 81 33.55 -7.41 -20.18
C PRO A 81 32.31 -6.89 -19.42
N ALA A 82 32.44 -5.71 -18.83
CA ALA A 82 31.36 -5.08 -18.08
C ALA A 82 30.13 -4.86 -18.97
N GLN A 83 28.96 -5.24 -18.46
CA GLN A 83 27.69 -5.04 -19.15
C GLN A 83 27.10 -3.68 -18.75
N ALA A 84 26.57 -2.95 -19.74
CA ALA A 84 25.90 -1.67 -19.47
C ALA A 84 24.70 -1.89 -18.52
N GLY A 85 24.55 -1.03 -17.52
CA GLY A 85 23.50 -1.15 -16.50
C GLY A 85 23.76 -2.24 -15.45
N SER A 86 24.96 -2.80 -15.37
CA SER A 86 25.35 -3.82 -14.37
C SER A 86 26.23 -3.23 -13.26
N TYR A 87 26.28 -3.92 -12.12
CA TYR A 87 27.02 -3.48 -10.93
C TYR A 87 28.15 -4.44 -10.58
N ASN A 88 29.21 -3.97 -9.93
CA ASN A 88 30.32 -4.84 -9.56
C ASN A 88 30.00 -5.69 -8.33
N THR A 89 29.20 -5.16 -7.40
CA THR A 89 28.77 -5.89 -6.20
C THR A 89 27.29 -5.68 -5.90
N ALA A 90 26.70 -6.63 -5.17
CA ALA A 90 25.34 -6.51 -4.68
C ALA A 90 25.16 -5.29 -3.75
N ALA A 91 26.16 -4.95 -2.94
CA ALA A 91 26.11 -3.80 -2.04
C ALA A 91 26.08 -2.46 -2.80
N GLU A 92 26.89 -2.31 -3.85
CA GLU A 92 26.86 -1.12 -4.72
C GLU A 92 25.50 -0.95 -5.41
N ARG A 93 24.96 -2.04 -5.97
CA ARG A 93 23.62 -2.05 -6.57
C ARG A 93 22.54 -1.66 -5.57
N SER A 94 22.56 -2.27 -4.40
CA SER A 94 21.58 -2.02 -3.33
C SER A 94 21.65 -0.57 -2.85
N LYS A 95 22.86 0.00 -2.72
CA LYS A 95 23.04 1.41 -2.38
C LYS A 95 22.47 2.34 -3.46
N ALA A 96 22.73 2.05 -4.74
CA ALA A 96 22.21 2.84 -5.86
C ALA A 96 20.68 2.77 -5.95
N ALA A 97 20.10 1.58 -5.82
CA ALA A 97 18.65 1.38 -5.79
C ALA A 97 18.00 2.11 -4.60
N ASN A 98 18.63 2.01 -3.42
CA ASN A 98 18.07 2.60 -2.21
C ASN A 98 18.01 4.14 -2.27
N GLN A 99 19.00 4.78 -2.89
CA GLN A 99 18.93 6.23 -3.15
C GLN A 99 17.69 6.60 -3.98
N GLN A 100 17.32 5.76 -4.94
CA GLN A 100 16.13 5.97 -5.76
C GLN A 100 14.85 5.67 -4.97
N PHE A 101 14.80 4.59 -4.18
CA PHE A 101 13.65 4.30 -3.32
C PHE A 101 13.38 5.43 -2.33
N VAL A 102 14.40 5.95 -1.66
CA VAL A 102 14.27 7.10 -0.75
C VAL A 102 13.80 8.35 -1.48
N ALA A 103 14.30 8.61 -2.70
CA ALA A 103 13.82 9.73 -3.50
C ALA A 103 12.33 9.57 -3.86
N VAL A 104 11.89 8.38 -4.25
CA VAL A 104 10.48 8.08 -4.55
C VAL A 104 9.60 8.24 -3.30
N ALA A 105 10.05 7.70 -2.17
CA ALA A 105 9.35 7.80 -0.89
C ALA A 105 9.14 9.27 -0.48
N ASN A 106 10.18 10.10 -0.57
CA ASN A 106 10.11 11.51 -0.23
C ASN A 106 9.26 12.32 -1.23
N GLN A 107 9.40 12.07 -2.52
CA GLN A 107 8.72 12.84 -3.56
C GLN A 107 7.23 12.45 -3.70
N TYR A 108 6.90 11.19 -3.43
CA TYR A 108 5.58 10.62 -3.67
C TYR A 108 4.97 10.00 -2.41
N GLY A 109 5.36 10.43 -1.20
CA GLY A 109 4.90 9.84 0.07
C GLY A 109 3.37 9.80 0.27
N MET A 110 2.63 10.72 -0.35
CA MET A 110 1.15 10.71 -0.35
C MET A 110 0.52 9.74 -1.36
N MET A 111 1.32 9.14 -2.24
CA MET A 111 0.89 8.15 -3.23
C MET A 111 1.10 6.73 -2.71
N PRO A 112 0.33 5.73 -3.19
CA PRO A 112 0.56 4.33 -2.85
C PRO A 112 1.99 3.85 -3.13
N GLU A 113 2.59 4.34 -4.22
CA GLU A 113 3.97 4.06 -4.63
C GLU A 113 4.99 4.59 -3.61
N GLY A 114 4.71 5.71 -2.93
CA GLY A 114 5.55 6.22 -1.85
C GLY A 114 5.61 5.27 -0.66
N SER A 115 4.48 4.68 -0.26
CA SER A 115 4.45 3.65 0.81
C SER A 115 5.24 2.40 0.41
N LYS A 116 5.13 1.96 -0.84
CA LYS A 116 5.94 0.84 -1.37
C LYS A 116 7.42 1.19 -1.36
N ALA A 117 7.77 2.41 -1.76
CA ALA A 117 9.15 2.89 -1.76
C ALA A 117 9.74 2.95 -0.35
N HIS A 118 9.00 3.39 0.66
CA HIS A 118 9.40 3.28 2.07
C HIS A 118 9.68 1.82 2.48
N TYR A 119 8.82 0.88 2.08
CA TYR A 119 9.05 -0.54 2.36
C TYR A 119 10.35 -1.05 1.74
N PHE A 120 10.55 -0.79 0.43
CA PHE A 120 11.77 -1.20 -0.27
C PHE A 120 13.02 -0.52 0.29
N ALA A 121 12.95 0.79 0.58
CA ALA A 121 14.06 1.51 1.19
C ALA A 121 14.43 0.88 2.56
N GLY A 122 13.42 0.55 3.37
CA GLY A 122 13.60 -0.08 4.67
C GLY A 122 14.32 -1.43 4.59
N VAL A 123 13.85 -2.35 3.75
CA VAL A 123 14.50 -3.67 3.59
C VAL A 123 15.89 -3.55 2.96
N THR A 124 16.09 -2.65 2.01
CA THR A 124 17.43 -2.45 1.41
C THR A 124 18.40 -1.78 2.39
N TYR A 125 17.94 -0.88 3.26
CA TYR A 125 18.76 -0.38 4.37
C TYR A 125 19.16 -1.51 5.33
N GLN A 126 18.26 -2.45 5.62
CA GLN A 126 18.57 -3.62 6.45
C GLN A 126 19.63 -4.51 5.79
N GLU A 127 19.53 -4.76 4.48
CA GLU A 127 20.54 -5.49 3.71
C GLU A 127 21.91 -4.82 3.73
N LEU A 128 21.93 -3.48 3.73
CA LEU A 128 23.15 -2.67 3.85
C LEU A 128 23.66 -2.55 5.30
N GLY A 129 23.01 -3.20 6.27
CA GLY A 129 23.37 -3.14 7.69
C GLY A 129 23.03 -1.81 8.38
N GLN A 130 22.27 -0.94 7.73
CA GLN A 130 21.89 0.38 8.23
C GLN A 130 20.58 0.31 9.02
N THR A 131 20.62 -0.37 10.17
CA THR A 131 19.45 -0.72 10.97
C THR A 131 18.59 0.47 11.43
N GLY A 132 19.20 1.61 11.75
CA GLY A 132 18.46 2.82 12.14
C GLY A 132 17.63 3.41 11.00
N SER A 133 18.22 3.51 9.80
CA SER A 133 17.50 3.96 8.60
C SER A 133 16.43 2.96 8.19
N ALA A 134 16.74 1.65 8.27
CA ALA A 134 15.79 0.59 7.99
C ALA A 134 14.53 0.71 8.87
N GLU A 135 14.72 0.88 10.18
CA GLU A 135 13.62 1.05 11.12
C GLU A 135 12.77 2.28 10.82
N SER A 136 13.40 3.41 10.48
CA SER A 136 12.69 4.64 10.13
C SER A 136 11.78 4.44 8.92
N GLU A 137 12.34 3.90 7.83
CA GLU A 137 11.60 3.69 6.58
C GLU A 137 10.50 2.62 6.74
N LEU A 138 10.78 1.52 7.43
CA LEU A 138 9.78 0.48 7.70
C LEU A 138 8.63 1.00 8.58
N LYS A 139 8.90 1.91 9.53
CA LYS A 139 7.84 2.57 10.31
C LYS A 139 6.94 3.45 9.46
N GLN A 140 7.51 4.19 8.49
CA GLN A 140 6.70 4.98 7.55
C GLN A 140 5.80 4.07 6.71
N ALA A 141 6.34 2.97 6.17
CA ALA A 141 5.55 2.01 5.41
C ALA A 141 4.50 1.27 6.26
N ALA A 142 4.81 0.94 7.52
CA ALA A 142 3.88 0.32 8.47
C ALA A 142 2.68 1.22 8.81
N GLY A 143 2.82 2.53 8.63
CA GLY A 143 1.74 3.52 8.76
C GLY A 143 0.87 3.68 7.51
N SER A 144 1.12 2.90 6.45
CA SER A 144 0.35 3.01 5.19
C SER A 144 -1.13 2.70 5.40
N TRP A 145 -1.99 3.43 4.69
CA TRP A 145 -3.42 3.13 4.60
C TRP A 145 -3.70 1.80 3.88
N ASN A 146 -2.77 1.35 3.03
CA ASN A 146 -2.87 0.05 2.40
C ASN A 146 -2.41 -1.02 3.38
N ARG A 147 -3.35 -1.84 3.85
CA ARG A 147 -3.09 -2.90 4.85
C ARG A 147 -2.03 -3.91 4.40
N ASP A 148 -1.99 -4.26 3.12
CA ASP A 148 -1.00 -5.22 2.61
C ASP A 148 0.42 -4.66 2.73
N ILE A 149 0.63 -3.40 2.33
CA ILE A 149 1.94 -2.75 2.49
C ILE A 149 2.28 -2.53 3.96
N ALA A 150 1.31 -2.09 4.75
CA ALA A 150 1.50 -1.89 6.19
C ALA A 150 1.92 -3.18 6.90
N ASN A 151 1.25 -4.30 6.59
CA ASN A 151 1.56 -5.58 7.20
C ASN A 151 2.89 -6.17 6.73
N LEU A 152 3.24 -6.04 5.45
CA LEU A 152 4.58 -6.41 4.96
C LEU A 152 5.69 -5.63 5.68
N ALA A 153 5.51 -4.32 5.83
CA ALA A 153 6.47 -3.47 6.53
C ALA A 153 6.56 -3.81 8.02
N LYS A 154 5.44 -4.09 8.68
CA LYS A 154 5.40 -4.59 10.06
C LYS A 154 6.14 -5.91 10.21
N LEU A 155 5.93 -6.86 9.31
CA LEU A 155 6.62 -8.16 9.36
C LEU A 155 8.14 -7.98 9.26
N ALA A 156 8.60 -7.16 8.30
CA ALA A 156 10.01 -6.80 8.16
C ALA A 156 10.55 -6.07 9.42
N LEU A 157 9.77 -5.14 9.98
CA LEU A 157 10.13 -4.40 11.19
C LEU A 157 10.26 -5.33 12.42
N ALA A 158 9.37 -6.32 12.56
CA ALA A 158 9.46 -7.33 13.60
C ALA A 158 10.75 -8.16 13.46
N GLY A 159 11.07 -8.58 12.23
CA GLY A 159 12.33 -9.27 11.93
C GLY A 159 13.56 -8.42 12.26
N LEU A 160 13.54 -7.13 11.92
CA LEU A 160 14.60 -6.17 12.27
C LEU A 160 14.74 -6.01 13.79
N TYR A 161 13.63 -5.93 14.52
CA TYR A 161 13.65 -5.88 15.98
C TYR A 161 14.25 -7.14 16.59
N HIS A 162 13.86 -8.32 16.11
CA HIS A 162 14.46 -9.57 16.57
C HIS A 162 15.97 -9.61 16.29
N GLN A 163 16.40 -9.26 15.07
CA GLN A 163 17.81 -9.22 14.68
C GLN A 163 18.63 -8.25 15.55
N THR A 164 17.99 -7.21 16.10
CA THR A 164 18.63 -6.20 16.95
C THR A 164 18.41 -6.45 18.46
N GLY A 165 17.93 -7.64 18.84
CA GLY A 165 17.74 -8.04 20.25
C GLY A 165 16.53 -7.41 20.94
N ARG A 166 15.63 -6.78 20.17
CA ARG A 166 14.43 -6.08 20.66
C ARG A 166 13.19 -6.98 20.56
N ASP A 167 13.32 -8.19 21.09
CA ASP A 167 12.32 -9.25 20.92
C ASP A 167 10.93 -8.90 21.44
N ALA A 168 10.82 -8.12 22.51
CA ALA A 168 9.53 -7.67 23.02
C ALA A 168 8.73 -6.90 21.95
N GLN A 169 9.41 -5.99 21.24
CA GLN A 169 8.78 -5.21 20.17
C GLN A 169 8.45 -6.09 18.95
N ALA A 170 9.29 -7.09 18.65
CA ALA A 170 9.01 -8.05 17.59
C ALA A 170 7.75 -8.88 17.92
N ILE A 171 7.65 -9.40 19.15
CA ILE A 171 6.51 -10.17 19.63
C ILE A 171 5.21 -9.36 19.55
N ASP A 172 5.24 -8.08 19.96
CA ASP A 172 4.07 -7.21 19.89
C ASP A 172 3.57 -7.05 18.45
N ILE A 173 4.48 -6.83 17.49
CA ILE A 173 4.13 -6.70 16.08
C ILE A 173 3.61 -8.03 15.52
N TYR A 174 4.25 -9.16 15.83
CA TYR A 174 3.75 -10.46 15.37
C TYR A 174 2.32 -10.73 15.87
N ASN A 175 2.03 -10.44 17.14
CA ASN A 175 0.68 -10.57 17.68
C ASN A 175 -0.32 -9.63 16.99
N GLU A 176 0.10 -8.40 16.63
CA GLU A 176 -0.74 -7.49 15.85
C GLU A 176 -1.08 -8.06 14.47
N LEU A 177 -0.09 -8.62 13.77
CA LEU A 177 -0.25 -9.24 12.45
C LEU A 177 -1.15 -10.48 12.51
N ILE A 178 -1.06 -11.28 13.57
CA ILE A 178 -1.93 -12.44 13.81
C ILE A 178 -3.38 -11.99 14.00
N LYS A 179 -3.60 -10.88 14.74
CA LYS A 179 -4.94 -10.35 15.00
C LYS A 179 -5.56 -9.69 13.78
N SER A 180 -4.75 -9.08 12.91
CA SER A 180 -5.21 -8.36 11.72
C SER A 180 -4.41 -8.76 10.48
N PRO A 181 -4.61 -10.00 9.96
CA PRO A 181 -3.91 -10.48 8.78
C PRO A 181 -4.32 -9.72 7.51
N SER A 182 -3.56 -9.97 6.45
CA SER A 182 -3.71 -9.37 5.13
C SER A 182 -3.46 -10.42 4.04
N THR A 183 -3.60 -10.04 2.78
CA THR A 183 -3.33 -10.93 1.64
C THR A 183 -1.84 -11.27 1.57
N THR A 184 -1.00 -10.29 1.85
CA THR A 184 0.47 -10.39 1.77
C THR A 184 1.10 -11.03 3.00
N VAL A 185 0.50 -10.83 4.18
CA VAL A 185 0.94 -11.44 5.45
C VAL A 185 -0.26 -12.11 6.11
N SER A 186 -0.27 -13.43 6.10
CA SER A 186 -1.29 -14.24 6.77
C SER A 186 -0.99 -14.38 8.26
N ALA A 187 -2.01 -14.78 9.04
CA ALA A 187 -1.81 -15.08 10.45
C ALA A 187 -0.79 -16.22 10.64
N SER A 188 -0.84 -17.25 9.78
CA SER A 188 0.09 -18.39 9.85
C SER A 188 1.55 -17.98 9.65
N VAL A 189 1.84 -17.04 8.75
CA VAL A 189 3.20 -16.51 8.56
C VAL A 189 3.69 -15.83 9.84
N ALA A 190 2.89 -14.92 10.42
CA ALA A 190 3.26 -14.24 11.66
C ALA A 190 3.36 -15.20 12.86
N GLN A 191 2.54 -16.26 12.92
CA GLN A 191 2.62 -17.30 13.94
C GLN A 191 3.89 -18.15 13.80
N LEU A 192 4.34 -18.46 12.57
CA LEU A 192 5.57 -19.21 12.31
C LEU A 192 6.79 -18.40 12.78
N ASP A 193 6.89 -17.14 12.39
CA ASP A 193 7.99 -16.27 12.79
C ASP A 193 8.03 -16.06 14.31
N LEU A 194 6.86 -15.87 14.95
CA LEU A 194 6.76 -15.78 16.40
C LEU A 194 7.16 -17.08 17.10
N ALA A 195 6.81 -18.23 16.51
CA ALA A 195 7.21 -19.52 17.06
C ALA A 195 8.73 -19.72 16.97
N ASP A 196 9.36 -19.36 15.85
CA ASP A 196 10.81 -19.44 15.68
C ASP A 196 11.53 -18.48 16.66
N LEU A 197 10.98 -17.27 16.89
CA LEU A 197 11.47 -16.37 17.95
C LEU A 197 11.37 -17.02 19.34
N TYR A 198 10.24 -17.65 19.69
CA TYR A 198 10.12 -18.35 20.97
C TYR A 198 11.09 -19.52 21.11
N ILE A 199 11.40 -20.23 20.03
CA ILE A 199 12.45 -21.27 20.03
C ILE A 199 13.81 -20.65 20.33
N ALA A 200 14.16 -19.52 19.70
CA ALA A 200 15.42 -18.81 19.97
C ALA A 200 15.53 -18.36 21.44
N GLN A 201 14.40 -18.08 22.10
CA GLN A 201 14.35 -17.77 23.54
C GLN A 201 14.27 -18.99 24.47
N GLY A 202 14.32 -20.21 23.94
CA GLY A 202 14.16 -21.46 24.71
C GLY A 202 12.72 -21.72 25.20
N LYS A 203 11.74 -20.94 24.75
CA LYS A 203 10.32 -21.03 25.16
C LYS A 203 9.56 -22.03 24.30
N GLN A 204 10.02 -23.28 24.32
CA GLN A 204 9.56 -24.34 23.42
C GLN A 204 8.05 -24.62 23.52
N ASP A 205 7.46 -24.51 24.72
CA ASP A 205 6.03 -24.75 24.90
C ASP A 205 5.15 -23.67 24.27
N GLN A 206 5.63 -22.41 24.21
CA GLN A 206 4.91 -21.35 23.50
C GLN A 206 4.97 -21.54 22.00
N ALA A 207 6.14 -21.91 21.46
CA ALA A 207 6.30 -22.22 20.03
C ALA A 207 5.38 -23.38 19.60
N ARG A 208 5.30 -24.46 20.41
CA ARG A 208 4.39 -25.59 20.12
C ARG A 208 2.93 -25.18 20.07
N LYS A 209 2.47 -24.30 20.97
CA LYS A 209 1.08 -23.82 20.97
C LYS A 209 0.75 -23.11 19.65
N LEU A 210 1.69 -22.32 19.13
CA LEU A 210 1.54 -21.66 17.84
C LEU A 210 1.50 -22.67 16.69
N TRP A 211 2.42 -23.64 16.64
CA TRP A 211 2.40 -24.67 15.60
C TRP A 211 1.13 -25.54 15.65
N ALA A 212 0.63 -25.87 16.85
CA ALA A 212 -0.64 -26.57 16.98
C ALA A 212 -1.79 -25.74 16.41
N SER A 213 -1.85 -24.44 16.75
CA SER A 213 -2.83 -23.51 16.18
C SER A 213 -2.75 -23.44 14.65
N ILE A 214 -1.54 -23.32 14.08
CA ILE A 214 -1.33 -23.25 12.63
C ILE A 214 -1.79 -24.54 11.96
N LYS A 215 -1.39 -25.71 12.49
CA LYS A 215 -1.79 -27.02 11.98
C LYS A 215 -3.31 -27.15 11.94
N ASP A 216 -4.01 -26.65 12.96
CA ASP A 216 -5.46 -26.74 13.02
C ASP A 216 -6.16 -25.74 12.08
N SER A 217 -5.59 -24.54 11.88
CA SER A 217 -6.17 -23.52 11.01
C SER A 217 -5.82 -23.67 9.52
N ASP A 218 -4.70 -24.32 9.18
CA ASP A 218 -4.17 -24.48 7.82
C ASP A 218 -3.88 -25.96 7.48
N LYS A 219 -4.81 -26.86 7.83
CA LYS A 219 -4.61 -28.33 7.78
C LYS A 219 -4.03 -28.85 6.46
N ASP A 220 -4.53 -28.34 5.34
CA ASP A 220 -4.16 -28.78 4.00
C ASP A 220 -3.14 -27.84 3.33
N GLY A 221 -2.73 -26.77 4.01
CA GLY A 221 -1.81 -25.78 3.48
C GLY A 221 -0.35 -26.04 3.86
N MET A 222 0.52 -25.26 3.22
CA MET A 222 1.96 -25.33 3.44
C MET A 222 2.34 -24.95 4.88
N ALA A 223 1.65 -24.00 5.51
CA ALA A 223 1.99 -23.60 6.87
C ALA A 223 1.56 -24.67 7.88
N GLY A 224 0.40 -25.31 7.69
CA GLY A 224 -0.03 -26.42 8.54
C GLY A 224 0.84 -27.66 8.42
N SER A 225 1.28 -28.02 7.20
CA SER A 225 2.22 -29.12 7.01
C SER A 225 3.59 -28.84 7.65
N LEU A 226 4.13 -27.63 7.50
CA LEU A 226 5.35 -27.21 8.19
C LEU A 226 5.20 -27.24 9.72
N ALA A 227 4.08 -26.74 10.24
CA ALA A 227 3.80 -26.75 11.67
C ALA A 227 3.68 -28.18 12.23
N ALA A 228 3.06 -29.10 11.47
CA ALA A 228 3.01 -30.52 11.83
C ALA A 228 4.42 -31.15 11.88
N GLN A 229 5.29 -30.80 10.92
CA GLN A 229 6.68 -31.25 10.92
C GLN A 229 7.45 -30.73 12.16
N LYS A 230 7.33 -29.44 12.47
CA LYS A 230 7.96 -28.81 13.65
C LYS A 230 7.47 -29.44 14.97
N LEU A 231 6.20 -29.83 15.05
CA LEU A 231 5.65 -30.55 16.22
C LEU A 231 6.20 -31.98 16.35
N ALA A 232 6.40 -32.67 15.23
CA ALA A 232 6.89 -34.05 15.20
C ALA A 232 8.39 -34.19 15.48
N GLY A 233 9.20 -33.15 15.20
CA GLY A 233 10.66 -33.11 15.43
C GLY A 233 11.13 -33.24 16.89
N LYS A 234 10.28 -33.67 17.81
CA LYS A 234 10.59 -33.96 19.21
C LYS A 234 11.01 -35.41 19.47
N GLN A 235 11.28 -36.21 18.43
CA GLN A 235 11.59 -37.65 18.55
C GLN A 235 13.07 -38.03 18.36
N GLN A 236 14.01 -37.07 18.36
CA GLN A 236 15.44 -37.36 18.42
C GLN A 236 16.11 -36.51 19.49
#